data_AF-A0A0M1N0M5-F1
#
_entry.id   AF-A0A0M1N0M5-F1
#
_cell.length_a   1.000
_cell.length_b   1.000
_cell.length_c   1.000
_cell.angle_alpha   90.00
_cell.angle_beta   90.00
_cell.angle_gamma   90.00
#
_symmetry.space_group_name_H-M   'P 1'
#
loop_
_entity.id
_entity.type
_entity.pdbx_description
1 polymer ?
#
loop_
_entity_poly.entity_id
_entity_poly.type
_entity_poly.pdbx_seq_one_letter_code
_entity_poly.pdbx_strand_id
1 'polypeptide(L)'
;MINKKEKKIQKNPPKGEHTLSCKTKINIFNIANYIIENNIFPVTQMKMNKMIYYAYAKSLVKYNEPLVTEEMQAWIYEPVFPTLTKFLKKIHLPTNTHQYHKMWKSQQINRSTKNHH
;
A
#
# COMPACT_ATOMS: atom_id res chain seq x y z
N MET A 1 2.73 -51.63 -19.70
CA MET A 1 2.82 -51.00 -18.36
C MET A 1 4.21 -50.43 -18.15
N ILE A 2 4.44 -49.14 -18.44
CA ILE A 2 5.58 -48.38 -17.90
C ILE A 2 5.11 -46.92 -17.70
N ASN A 3 4.82 -46.57 -16.45
CA ASN A 3 4.50 -45.22 -16.02
C ASN A 3 5.81 -44.42 -15.88
N LYS A 4 6.07 -43.48 -16.79
CA LYS A 4 7.16 -42.51 -16.62
C LYS A 4 6.57 -41.16 -16.22
N LYS A 5 6.70 -40.89 -14.92
CA LYS A 5 6.44 -39.60 -14.27
C LYS A 5 7.27 -38.51 -14.94
N GLU A 6 6.65 -37.55 -15.60
CA GLU A 6 7.26 -36.25 -15.85
C GLU A 6 6.65 -35.22 -14.91
N LYS A 7 7.37 -35.01 -13.81
CA LYS A 7 7.19 -33.91 -12.88
C LYS A 7 7.27 -32.60 -13.68
N LYS A 8 6.14 -31.94 -13.91
CA LYS A 8 6.15 -30.52 -14.30
C LYS A 8 6.58 -29.71 -13.07
N ILE A 9 7.86 -29.35 -13.08
CA ILE A 9 8.50 -28.42 -12.15
C ILE A 9 7.69 -27.12 -12.17
N GLN A 10 7.07 -26.80 -11.03
CA GLN A 10 6.54 -25.48 -10.75
C GLN A 10 7.75 -24.53 -10.75
N LYS A 11 7.92 -23.78 -11.85
CA LYS A 11 8.84 -22.65 -11.86
C LYS A 11 8.22 -21.58 -10.98
N ASN A 12 8.70 -21.44 -9.75
CA ASN A 12 8.42 -20.27 -8.94
C ASN A 12 8.90 -19.04 -9.74
N PRO A 13 8.02 -18.04 -10.00
CA PRO A 13 8.41 -16.88 -10.78
C PRO A 13 9.45 -16.03 -10.02
N PRO A 14 10.34 -15.35 -10.75
CA PRO A 14 11.40 -14.54 -10.16
C PRO A 14 10.82 -13.40 -9.32
N LYS A 15 11.38 -13.21 -8.12
CA LYS A 15 11.10 -12.07 -7.25
C LYS A 15 11.50 -10.78 -7.97
N GLY A 16 10.54 -10.04 -8.51
CA GLY A 16 10.82 -8.74 -9.13
C GLY A 16 9.83 -8.24 -10.18
N GLU A 17 8.87 -9.06 -10.62
CA GLU A 17 7.93 -8.67 -11.67
C GLU A 17 6.50 -8.59 -11.13
N HIS A 18 6.04 -7.38 -10.77
CA HIS A 18 4.62 -7.10 -10.60
C HIS A 18 3.96 -7.05 -11.98
N THR A 19 3.84 -8.21 -12.63
CA THR A 19 2.96 -8.38 -13.79
C THR A 19 1.52 -8.30 -13.27
N LEU A 20 0.85 -7.18 -13.52
CA LEU A 20 -0.61 -7.07 -13.38
C LEU A 20 -1.24 -7.90 -14.51
N SER A 21 -1.23 -9.21 -14.31
CA SER A 21 -1.99 -10.18 -15.08
C SER A 21 -3.48 -10.02 -14.76
N CYS A 22 -4.29 -10.18 -15.80
CA CYS A 22 -5.70 -9.84 -15.93
C CYS A 22 -6.59 -10.09 -14.69
N LYS A 23 -7.30 -9.00 -14.31
CA LYS A 23 -8.66 -9.01 -13.76
C LYS A 23 -8.82 -9.51 -12.31
N THR A 24 -7.98 -9.07 -11.39
CA THR A 24 -8.32 -9.07 -9.96
C THR A 24 -8.47 -7.63 -9.45
N LYS A 25 -9.68 -7.30 -8.95
CA LYS A 25 -9.95 -6.04 -8.27
C LYS A 25 -9.00 -5.89 -7.09
N ILE A 26 -8.28 -4.77 -7.04
CA ILE A 26 -7.22 -4.55 -6.05
C ILE A 26 -7.87 -4.16 -4.73
N ASN A 27 -7.55 -4.89 -3.66
CA ASN A 27 -7.98 -4.55 -2.31
C ASN A 27 -7.26 -3.29 -1.82
N ILE A 28 -7.98 -2.37 -1.17
CA ILE A 28 -7.41 -1.10 -0.69
C ILE A 28 -6.26 -1.28 0.31
N PHE A 29 -6.24 -2.37 1.08
CA PHE A 29 -5.16 -2.69 2.01
C PHE A 29 -3.86 -3.07 1.29
N ASN A 30 -3.95 -3.71 0.12
CA ASN A 30 -2.75 -4.02 -0.67
C ASN A 30 -2.10 -2.73 -1.18
N ILE A 31 -2.92 -1.75 -1.59
CA ILE A 31 -2.42 -0.42 -1.99
C ILE A 31 -1.82 0.30 -0.79
N ALA A 32 -2.46 0.24 0.38
CA ALA A 32 -1.94 0.85 1.60
C ALA A 32 -0.58 0.24 2.01
N ASN A 33 -0.43 -1.08 1.95
CA ASN A 33 0.84 -1.77 2.21
C ASN A 33 1.90 -1.35 1.19
N TYR A 34 1.56 -1.33 -0.10
CA TYR A 34 2.45 -0.85 -1.15
C TYR A 34 2.94 0.59 -0.88
N ILE A 35 2.03 1.49 -0.50
CA ILE A 35 2.38 2.87 -0.16
C ILE A 35 3.33 2.90 1.05
N ILE A 36 3.11 2.11 2.08
CA ILE A 36 3.99 2.05 3.27
C ILE A 36 5.37 1.53 2.90
N GLU A 37 5.45 0.46 2.11
CA GLU A 37 6.70 -0.19 1.71
C GLU A 37 7.56 0.70 0.80
N ASN A 38 6.91 1.51 -0.06
CA ASN A 38 7.58 2.31 -1.08
C ASN A 38 7.76 3.79 -0.69
N ASN A 39 7.32 4.21 0.51
CA ASN A 39 7.58 5.56 1.00
C ASN A 39 8.70 5.56 2.04
N ILE A 40 9.66 6.46 1.83
CA ILE A 40 10.79 6.70 2.76
C ILE A 40 10.28 7.35 4.07
N PHE A 41 9.19 8.13 3.98
CA PHE A 41 8.61 8.86 5.09
C PHE A 41 7.29 8.23 5.55
N PRO A 42 6.99 8.28 6.87
CA PRO A 42 5.69 7.86 7.39
C PRO A 42 4.53 8.57 6.68
N VAL A 43 3.54 7.80 6.26
CA VAL A 43 2.36 8.31 5.59
C VAL A 43 1.24 8.41 6.61
N THR A 44 0.74 9.64 6.84
CA THR A 44 -0.42 9.84 7.70
C THR A 44 -1.68 9.24 7.07
N GLN A 45 -2.68 8.93 7.89
CA GLN A 45 -3.99 8.47 7.40
C GLN A 45 -4.57 9.39 6.31
N MET A 46 -4.50 10.70 6.51
CA MET A 46 -5.02 11.68 5.56
C MET A 46 -4.23 11.67 4.24
N LYS A 47 -2.90 11.57 4.31
CA LYS A 47 -2.05 11.48 3.12
C LYS A 47 -2.29 10.16 2.37
N MET A 48 -2.49 9.06 3.09
CA MET A 48 -2.83 7.75 2.53
C MET A 48 -4.13 7.82 1.72
N ASN A 49 -5.21 8.35 2.31
CA ASN A 49 -6.51 8.50 1.63
C ASN A 49 -6.38 9.35 0.35
N LYS A 50 -5.64 10.46 0.39
CA LYS A 50 -5.36 11.30 -0.79
C LYS A 50 -4.63 10.55 -1.90
N MET A 51 -3.59 9.81 -1.56
CA MET A 51 -2.80 9.07 -2.55
C MET A 51 -3.65 8.03 -3.27
N ILE A 52 -4.47 7.29 -2.51
CA ILE A 52 -5.37 6.27 -3.06
C ILE A 52 -6.46 6.95 -3.91
N TYR A 53 -7.01 8.08 -3.46
CA TYR A 53 -7.99 8.86 -4.23
C TYR A 53 -7.44 9.29 -5.60
N TYR A 54 -6.22 9.85 -5.65
CA TYR A 54 -5.62 10.25 -6.93
C TYR A 54 -5.34 9.06 -7.85
N ALA A 55 -4.90 7.94 -7.30
CA ALA A 55 -4.71 6.72 -8.07
C ALA A 55 -6.05 6.18 -8.62
N TYR A 56 -7.11 6.24 -7.81
CA TYR A 56 -8.47 5.87 -8.18
C TYR A 56 -9.00 6.75 -9.32
N ALA A 57 -8.91 8.07 -9.18
CA ALA A 57 -9.31 9.02 -10.22
C ALA A 57 -8.54 8.81 -11.53
N LYS A 58 -7.22 8.58 -11.45
CA LYS A 58 -6.40 8.28 -12.62
C LYS A 58 -6.82 6.97 -13.31
N SER A 59 -7.20 5.94 -12.53
CA SER A 59 -7.72 4.69 -13.07
C SER A 59 -9.03 4.90 -13.83
N LEU A 60 -9.96 5.67 -13.26
CA LEU A 60 -11.21 6.01 -13.92
C LEU A 60 -10.99 6.78 -15.22
N VAL A 61 -10.12 7.79 -15.23
CA VAL A 61 -9.86 8.58 -16.45
C VAL A 61 -9.20 7.73 -17.53
N LYS A 62 -8.24 6.87 -17.16
CA LYS A 62 -7.42 6.15 -18.14
C LYS A 62 -8.06 4.84 -18.62
N TYR A 63 -8.74 4.13 -17.73
CA TYR A 63 -9.24 2.77 -17.98
C TYR A 63 -10.76 2.68 -17.88
N ASN A 64 -11.45 3.75 -17.45
CA ASN A 64 -12.88 3.75 -17.15
C ASN A 64 -13.29 2.67 -16.13
N GLU A 65 -12.34 2.29 -15.25
CA GLU A 65 -12.53 1.25 -14.25
C GLU A 65 -12.09 1.73 -12.86
N PRO A 66 -12.87 1.44 -11.80
CA PRO A 66 -12.52 1.80 -10.44
C PRO A 66 -11.30 1.00 -9.97
N LEU A 67 -10.33 1.69 -9.36
CA LEU A 67 -9.09 1.05 -8.88
C LEU A 67 -9.34 0.06 -7.74
N VAL A 68 -10.31 0.39 -6.87
CA VAL A 68 -10.70 -0.40 -5.69
C VAL A 68 -12.22 -0.57 -5.68
N THR A 69 -12.70 -1.59 -4.97
CA THR A 69 -14.14 -1.85 -4.81
C THR A 69 -14.77 -1.15 -3.62
N GLU A 70 -13.93 -0.72 -2.69
CA GLU A 70 -14.31 -0.13 -1.43
C GLU A 70 -14.98 1.21 -1.65
N GLU A 71 -16.05 1.46 -0.89
CA GLU A 71 -16.80 2.70 -1.01
C GLU A 71 -15.93 3.91 -0.68
N MET A 72 -15.96 4.87 -1.60
CA MET A 72 -15.35 6.18 -1.44
C MET A 72 -16.42 7.18 -1.04
N GLN A 73 -16.12 7.98 -0.01
CA GLN A 73 -16.98 9.07 0.44
C GLN A 73 -16.24 10.40 0.26
N ALA A 74 -16.89 11.38 -0.35
CA ALA A 74 -16.38 12.75 -0.39
C ALA A 74 -16.93 13.51 0.83
N TRP A 75 -16.19 13.55 1.93
CA TRP A 75 -16.56 14.37 3.08
C TRP A 75 -16.15 15.83 2.84
N ILE A 76 -16.71 16.77 3.61
CA ILE A 76 -16.43 18.21 3.50
C ILE A 76 -14.93 18.54 3.49
N TYR A 77 -14.12 17.76 4.22
CA TYR A 77 -12.69 18.03 4.35
C TYR A 77 -11.82 17.25 3.37
N GLU A 78 -12.14 15.98 3.09
CA GLU A 78 -11.29 15.11 2.27
C GLU A 78 -12.09 13.92 1.68
N PRO A 79 -11.62 13.33 0.55
CA PRO A 79 -12.07 12.02 0.12
C PRO A 79 -11.57 10.95 1.10
N VAL A 80 -12.49 10.12 1.58
CA VAL A 80 -12.25 9.13 2.62
C VAL A 80 -12.74 7.77 2.14
N PHE A 81 -11.91 6.76 2.37
CA PHE A 81 -12.31 5.36 2.33
C PHE A 81 -12.58 4.91 3.77
N PRO A 82 -13.85 4.78 4.20
CA PRO A 82 -14.18 4.53 5.61
C PRO A 82 -13.59 3.23 6.14
N THR A 83 -13.56 2.20 5.31
CA THR A 83 -13.00 0.88 5.63
C THR A 83 -11.51 0.98 5.96
N LEU A 84 -10.73 1.63 5.10
CA LEU A 84 -9.31 1.91 5.35
C LEU A 84 -9.15 2.81 6.58
N THR A 85 -9.97 3.85 6.69
CA THR A 85 -9.87 4.83 7.77
C THR A 85 -10.11 4.22 9.15
N LYS A 86 -11.10 3.33 9.27
CA LYS A 86 -11.36 2.58 10.51
C LYS A 86 -10.20 1.64 10.84
N PHE A 87 -9.66 0.95 9.84
CA PHE A 87 -8.52 0.05 10.01
C PHE A 87 -7.26 0.77 10.49
N LEU A 88 -6.90 1.89 9.86
CA LEU A 88 -5.73 2.70 10.22
C LEU A 88 -5.85 3.29 11.64
N LYS A 89 -7.07 3.69 12.06
CA LYS A 89 -7.34 4.12 13.44
C LYS A 89 -7.14 2.98 14.45
N LYS A 90 -7.60 1.76 14.11
CA LYS A 90 -7.42 0.57 14.96
C LYS A 90 -5.94 0.22 15.17
N ILE A 91 -5.11 0.42 14.15
CA ILE A 91 -3.68 0.10 14.15
C ILE A 91 -2.82 1.17 14.85
N HIS A 92 -3.44 2.20 15.44
CA HIS A 92 -2.73 3.30 16.12
C HIS A 92 -1.71 3.99 15.22
N LEU A 93 -2.05 4.25 13.95
CA LEU A 93 -1.27 5.19 13.17
C LEU A 93 -1.42 6.58 13.82
N PRO A 94 -0.33 7.26 14.21
CA PRO A 94 -0.42 8.62 14.71
C PRO A 94 -1.25 9.49 13.75
N THR A 95 -2.22 10.22 14.28
CA THR A 95 -3.11 11.08 13.49
C THR A 95 -2.48 12.45 13.24
N ASN A 96 -1.39 12.78 13.94
CA ASN A 96 -0.70 14.06 13.81
C ASN A 96 0.66 13.91 13.09
N THR A 97 0.99 14.90 12.26
CA THR A 97 2.23 14.99 11.48
C THR A 97 3.47 15.26 12.36
N HIS A 98 3.29 15.92 13.50
CA HIS A 98 4.40 16.40 14.33
C HIS A 98 5.09 15.28 15.13
N GLN A 99 4.35 14.28 15.62
CA GLN A 99 4.93 13.15 16.34
C GLN A 99 5.72 12.20 15.40
N TYR A 100 5.29 12.04 14.14
CA TYR A 100 6.05 11.24 13.17
C TYR A 100 7.42 11.84 12.86
N HIS A 101 7.51 13.16 12.71
CA HIS A 101 8.80 13.80 12.40
C HIS A 101 9.81 13.57 13.53
N LYS A 102 9.39 13.75 14.79
CA LYS A 102 10.24 13.46 15.96
C LYS A 102 10.63 11.98 16.02
N MET A 103 9.66 11.07 15.90
CA MET A 103 9.92 9.63 16.01
C MET A 103 10.85 9.11 14.90
N TRP A 104 10.66 9.56 13.65
CA TRP A 104 11.49 9.14 12.53
C TRP A 104 12.90 9.76 12.58
N LYS A 105 13.04 11.03 12.98
CA LYS A 105 14.36 11.64 13.25
C LYS A 105 15.14 10.81 14.27
N SER A 106 14.50 10.38 15.37
CA SER A 106 15.13 9.52 16.37
C SER A 106 15.53 8.15 15.82
N GLN A 107 14.73 7.55 14.92
CA GLN A 107 15.06 6.25 14.31
C GLN A 107 16.16 6.34 13.25
N GLN A 108 16.25 7.44 12.50
CA GLN A 108 17.34 7.69 11.55
C GLN A 108 18.69 7.89 12.26
N ILE A 109 18.70 8.64 13.36
CA ILE A 109 19.90 8.82 14.19
C ILE A 109 20.42 7.45 14.67
N ASN A 110 19.52 6.57 15.13
CA ASN A 110 19.87 5.23 15.59
C ASN A 110 20.30 4.24 14.48
N ARG A 111 19.88 4.46 13.23
CA ARG A 111 20.35 3.68 12.08
C ARG A 111 21.70 4.18 11.57
N SER A 112 21.96 5.48 11.64
CA SER A 112 23.23 6.08 11.25
C SER A 112 24.36 5.72 12.22
N THR A 113 24.08 5.60 13.51
CA THR A 113 25.08 5.24 14.54
C THR A 113 25.39 3.75 14.59
N LYS A 114 24.52 2.87 14.07
CA LYS A 114 24.75 1.42 14.00
C LYS A 114 25.63 0.96 12.84
N ASN A 115 25.89 1.82 11.85
CA ASN A 115 26.74 1.52 10.70
C ASN A 115 28.19 2.02 10.89
N HIS A 116 28.55 2.48 12.09
CA HIS A 116 29.86 3.06 12.43
C HIS A 116 30.59 2.31 13.57
N HIS A 117 30.27 1.03 13.79
CA HIS A 117 31.00 0.14 14.70
C HIS A 117 31.38 -1.16 14.00
#